data_AF-A0A936TGZ6-F1
#
_entry.id   AF-A0A936TGZ6-F1
#
_cell.length_a   1.000
_cell.length_b   1.000
_cell.length_c   1.000
_cell.angle_alpha   90.00
_cell.angle_beta   90.00
_cell.angle_gamma   90.00
#
_symmetry.space_group_name_H-M   'P 1'
#
loop_
_entity.id
_entity.type
_entity.pdbx_description
1 polymer ?
#
loop_
_entity_poly.entity_id
_entity_poly.type
_entity_poly.pdbx_seq_one_letter_code
_entity_poly.pdbx_strand_id
1 'polypeptide(L)'
;MTRFIMVILLSLIVAFGAEAMVMAGTQADVRATAVTKKPAIPTKLSTGMERKGTSEVTVEVLTIVIQKYLEKEWKQKVATVSVTVLDPAESVVISGDSADLHVIPSPHEEGPGRRMFRVAVTHGKSQKTIQVVADVTAMIDAVVPNRFLKANEPIDVEDIKTVRMRVHQVNHHFMTNEREVIGMSAARPLPPDVPLRSAFIRPPLAVKKGDRVLIEVQRGGLSIRTYGITKSSGQVGQTITVANLDSGRELTAKVVGPSLVRVEF
;
A
#
# COMPACT_ATOMS: atom_id res chain seq x y z
N MET A 1 -12.88 -33.48 -3.63
CA MET A 1 -14.06 -32.93 -4.35
C MET A 1 -14.88 -32.14 -3.35
N THR A 2 -14.68 -30.82 -3.26
CA THR A 2 -15.48 -29.97 -2.38
C THR A 2 -15.61 -28.61 -3.06
N ARG A 3 -16.81 -28.34 -3.60
CA ARG A 3 -17.15 -27.12 -4.33
C ARG A 3 -17.45 -26.01 -3.32
N PHE A 4 -16.69 -24.92 -3.36
CA PHE A 4 -17.04 -23.69 -2.66
C PHE A 4 -17.69 -22.72 -3.65
N ILE A 5 -18.90 -22.32 -3.31
CA ILE A 5 -19.79 -21.41 -4.03
C ILE A 5 -19.32 -19.97 -3.78
N MET A 6 -19.08 -19.23 -4.85
CA MET A 6 -18.68 -17.82 -4.85
C MET A 6 -19.90 -16.97 -5.23
N VAL A 7 -20.44 -16.24 -4.25
CA VAL A 7 -21.54 -15.29 -4.43
C VAL A 7 -20.92 -13.91 -4.64
N ILE A 8 -20.94 -13.41 -5.88
CA ILE A 8 -20.66 -12.00 -6.21
C ILE A 8 -21.99 -11.27 -6.26
N LEU A 9 -22.16 -10.28 -5.39
CA LEU A 9 -23.33 -9.39 -5.37
C LEU A 9 -23.10 -8.20 -6.31
N LEU A 10 -23.99 -8.10 -7.29
CA LEU A 10 -24.13 -7.04 -8.28
C LEU A 10 -25.00 -5.90 -7.69
N SER A 11 -24.56 -4.65 -7.76
CA SER A 11 -25.41 -3.45 -7.56
C SER A 11 -25.09 -2.49 -8.71
N LEU A 12 -25.88 -2.43 -9.78
CA LEU A 12 -27.25 -1.93 -10.00
C LEU A 12 -27.34 -0.39 -10.06
N ILE A 13 -27.37 0.05 -11.32
CA ILE A 13 -27.68 1.38 -11.84
C ILE A 13 -29.13 1.74 -11.50
N VAL A 14 -29.39 2.96 -11.02
CA VAL A 14 -30.70 3.60 -11.15
C VAL A 14 -30.50 5.06 -11.59
N ALA A 15 -30.95 5.35 -12.81
CA ALA A 15 -31.29 6.67 -13.29
C ALA A 15 -32.79 6.92 -13.02
N PHE A 16 -33.12 8.08 -12.49
CA PHE A 16 -34.46 8.64 -12.35
C PHE A 16 -34.24 10.16 -12.18
N GLY A 17 -34.95 11.09 -12.80
CA GLY A 17 -36.15 11.09 -13.62
C GLY A 17 -36.51 12.58 -13.77
N ALA A 18 -36.97 12.96 -14.96
CA ALA A 18 -37.36 14.32 -15.30
C ALA A 18 -38.62 14.76 -14.55
N GLU A 19 -38.69 16.05 -14.17
CA GLU A 19 -39.96 16.78 -14.04
C GLU A 19 -39.93 18.03 -14.90
N ALA A 20 -41.04 18.25 -15.60
CA ALA A 20 -41.34 19.35 -16.50
C ALA A 20 -42.62 20.04 -16.03
N MET A 21 -42.67 21.38 -16.03
CA MET A 21 -43.87 22.26 -16.00
C MET A 21 -43.34 23.72 -15.85
N VAL A 22 -43.78 24.82 -16.47
CA VAL A 22 -44.71 25.12 -17.58
C VAL A 22 -44.65 26.63 -17.90
N MET A 23 -44.84 26.95 -19.19
CA MET A 23 -45.51 28.12 -19.80
C MET A 23 -44.93 29.54 -19.98
N ALA A 24 -45.38 30.07 -21.14
CA ALA A 24 -45.49 31.44 -21.64
C ALA A 24 -44.19 32.07 -22.17
N GLY A 25 -44.04 32.47 -23.43
CA GLY A 25 -44.99 32.76 -24.51
C GLY A 25 -44.64 34.14 -25.06
N THR A 26 -44.26 34.23 -26.34
CA THR A 26 -44.47 35.38 -27.25
C THR A 26 -43.83 35.07 -28.61
N GLN A 27 -44.63 35.25 -29.65
CA GLN A 27 -44.35 35.04 -31.08
C GLN A 27 -43.56 36.20 -31.72
N ALA A 28 -42.81 35.88 -32.79
CA ALA A 28 -42.74 36.63 -34.06
C ALA A 28 -41.86 35.79 -35.01
N ASP A 29 -42.42 34.98 -35.92
CA ASP A 29 -42.91 35.31 -37.26
C ASP A 29 -41.81 35.85 -38.20
N VAL A 30 -41.34 35.03 -39.17
CA VAL A 30 -41.21 35.37 -40.61
C VAL A 30 -41.05 34.10 -41.49
N ARG A 31 -42.04 33.87 -42.39
CA ARG A 31 -42.04 33.28 -43.76
C ARG A 31 -40.96 32.24 -44.17
N ALA A 32 -41.28 31.00 -44.54
CA ALA A 32 -42.01 30.46 -45.71
C ALA A 32 -41.19 30.21 -47.01
N THR A 33 -41.19 28.92 -47.40
CA THR A 33 -41.27 28.32 -48.77
C THR A 33 -40.01 27.98 -49.61
N ALA A 34 -39.77 26.65 -49.68
CA ALA A 34 -39.59 25.77 -50.86
C ALA A 34 -38.37 25.90 -51.80
N VAL A 35 -37.75 24.76 -52.15
CA VAL A 35 -38.00 24.01 -53.40
C VAL A 35 -37.13 22.73 -53.47
N THR A 36 -37.77 21.71 -54.04
CA THR A 36 -37.48 20.30 -54.35
C THR A 36 -36.27 20.02 -55.27
N LYS A 37 -35.53 18.92 -55.03
CA LYS A 37 -35.26 17.86 -56.05
C LYS A 37 -34.50 16.64 -55.49
N LYS A 38 -35.08 15.44 -55.66
CA LYS A 38 -34.41 14.12 -55.73
C LYS A 38 -34.48 13.68 -57.21
N PRO A 39 -33.44 13.12 -57.83
CA PRO A 39 -33.35 11.65 -57.99
C PRO A 39 -31.89 11.11 -57.94
N ALA A 40 -31.66 9.97 -57.30
CA ALA A 40 -31.34 8.67 -57.92
C ALA A 40 -29.85 8.29 -57.79
N ILE A 41 -29.62 7.05 -57.34
CA ILE A 41 -28.35 6.41 -57.00
C ILE A 41 -27.77 5.77 -58.28
N PRO A 42 -26.43 5.72 -58.43
CA PRO A 42 -25.82 4.41 -58.55
C PRO A 42 -24.57 4.23 -57.67
N THR A 43 -24.43 2.99 -57.26
CA THR A 43 -23.41 2.38 -56.40
C THR A 43 -22.04 2.25 -57.08
N LYS A 44 -20.98 2.28 -56.26
CA LYS A 44 -19.54 1.93 -56.46
C LYS A 44 -18.64 2.97 -57.14
N LEU A 45 -17.68 3.51 -56.37
CA LEU A 45 -16.26 3.12 -56.48
C LEU A 45 -15.49 3.65 -55.25
N SER A 46 -14.76 2.74 -54.61
CA SER A 46 -13.65 3.05 -53.71
C SER A 46 -12.67 4.01 -54.36
N THR A 47 -12.05 4.92 -53.58
CA THR A 47 -10.59 5.01 -53.38
C THR A 47 -10.25 6.33 -52.66
N GLY A 48 -9.44 6.21 -51.60
CA GLY A 48 -8.41 7.21 -51.31
C GLY A 48 -8.79 8.36 -50.40
N MET A 49 -8.88 8.10 -49.11
CA MET A 49 -8.33 9.05 -48.15
C MET A 49 -7.84 8.26 -46.93
N GLU A 50 -6.55 7.90 -46.97
CA GLU A 50 -5.79 7.46 -45.80
C GLU A 50 -5.98 8.52 -44.70
N ARG A 51 -6.79 8.21 -43.70
CA ARG A 51 -6.60 8.83 -42.39
C ARG A 51 -5.32 8.19 -41.84
N LYS A 52 -4.18 8.80 -42.09
CA LYS A 52 -2.96 8.55 -41.32
C LYS A 52 -3.34 8.78 -39.85
N GLY A 53 -3.57 7.70 -39.12
CA GLY A 53 -3.87 7.72 -37.70
C GLY A 53 -2.69 8.35 -36.98
N THR A 54 -2.82 9.62 -36.63
CA THR A 54 -1.91 10.31 -35.74
C THR A 54 -2.44 10.06 -34.33
N SER A 55 -1.84 9.13 -33.60
CA SER A 55 -2.11 9.01 -32.17
C SER A 55 -1.30 10.06 -31.42
N GLU A 56 -1.98 11.01 -30.84
CA GLU A 56 -1.36 11.92 -29.88
C GLU A 56 -1.16 11.19 -28.56
N VAL A 57 0.09 11.08 -28.11
CA VAL A 57 0.35 10.67 -26.73
C VAL A 57 0.22 11.90 -25.86
N THR A 58 -0.97 12.05 -25.28
CA THR A 58 -1.30 13.09 -24.32
C THR A 58 -0.61 12.84 -22.99
N VAL A 59 -0.33 13.91 -22.25
CA VAL A 59 0.19 13.91 -20.88
C VAL A 59 -0.66 13.02 -19.95
N GLU A 60 -1.98 12.95 -20.17
CA GLU A 60 -2.90 12.07 -19.45
C GLU A 60 -2.56 10.58 -19.62
N VAL A 61 -2.28 10.15 -20.85
CA VAL A 61 -1.93 8.75 -21.16
C VAL A 61 -0.59 8.40 -20.50
N LEU A 62 0.39 9.30 -20.54
CA LEU A 62 1.68 9.12 -19.87
C LEU A 62 1.51 8.99 -18.36
N THR A 63 0.65 9.82 -17.77
CA THR A 63 0.34 9.80 -16.34
C THR A 63 -0.27 8.46 -15.92
N ILE A 64 -1.27 7.98 -16.66
CA ILE A 64 -1.94 6.69 -16.38
C ILE A 64 -0.97 5.52 -16.50
N VAL A 65 -0.13 5.50 -17.54
CA VAL A 65 0.85 4.43 -17.76
C VAL A 65 1.90 4.39 -16.64
N ILE A 66 2.45 5.54 -16.25
CA ILE A 66 3.44 5.63 -15.17
C ILE A 66 2.81 5.30 -13.82
N GLN A 67 1.60 5.79 -13.54
CA GLN A 67 0.87 5.48 -12.32
C GLN A 67 0.61 3.98 -12.19
N LYS A 68 0.07 3.33 -13.24
CA LYS A 68 -0.20 1.89 -13.25
C LYS A 68 1.06 1.05 -13.08
N TYR A 69 2.19 1.50 -13.66
CA TYR A 69 3.48 0.87 -13.46
C TYR A 69 3.92 0.95 -11.99
N LEU A 70 3.83 2.13 -11.37
CA LEU A 70 4.23 2.33 -9.97
C LEU A 70 3.31 1.62 -8.98
N GLU A 71 2.00 1.57 -9.24
CA GLU A 71 1.04 0.80 -8.43
C GLU A 71 1.37 -0.70 -8.44
N LYS A 72 1.84 -1.22 -9.58
CA LYS A 72 2.29 -2.61 -9.70
C LYS A 72 3.59 -2.86 -8.94
N GLU A 73 4.58 -1.97 -9.08
CA GLU A 73 5.88 -2.06 -8.41
C GLU A 73 5.78 -1.92 -6.88
N TRP A 74 4.95 -0.99 -6.41
CA TRP A 74 4.79 -0.69 -4.97
C TRP A 74 3.59 -1.37 -4.32
N LYS A 75 3.11 -2.45 -4.96
CA LYS A 75 2.03 -3.27 -4.43
C LYS A 75 2.33 -3.67 -2.98
N GLN A 76 1.34 -3.47 -2.10
CA GLN A 76 1.42 -3.69 -0.64
C GLN A 76 2.38 -2.77 0.14
N LYS A 77 3.17 -1.91 -0.50
CA LYS A 77 4.07 -0.95 0.18
C LYS A 77 3.44 0.43 0.36
N VAL A 78 2.51 0.80 -0.53
CA VAL A 78 1.91 2.13 -0.59
C VAL A 78 0.40 2.02 -0.78
N ALA A 79 -0.37 2.87 -0.09
CA ALA A 79 -1.83 2.90 -0.20
C ALA A 79 -2.31 3.69 -1.42
N THR A 80 -1.60 4.77 -1.78
CA THR A 80 -1.93 5.57 -2.98
C THR A 80 -0.69 6.17 -3.60
N VAL A 81 -0.62 6.13 -4.93
CA VAL A 81 0.42 6.77 -5.72
C VAL A 81 -0.23 7.83 -6.61
N SER A 82 0.32 9.03 -6.61
CA SER A 82 -0.08 10.10 -7.53
C SER A 82 1.14 10.54 -8.33
N VAL A 83 0.94 10.72 -9.63
CA VAL A 83 1.99 11.09 -10.57
C VAL A 83 1.61 12.41 -11.24
N THR A 84 2.54 13.35 -11.29
CA THR A 84 2.38 14.61 -12.02
C THR A 84 3.49 14.71 -13.04
N VAL A 85 3.14 14.59 -14.32
CA VAL A 85 4.11 14.76 -15.41
C VAL A 85 4.48 16.24 -15.53
N LEU A 86 5.78 16.51 -15.52
CA LEU A 86 6.37 17.85 -15.65
C LEU A 86 6.94 18.10 -17.05
N ASP A 87 7.42 17.05 -17.71
CA ASP A 87 8.01 17.11 -19.05
C ASP A 87 7.77 15.77 -19.77
N PRO A 88 7.29 15.72 -21.02
CA PRO A 88 6.86 16.85 -21.86
C PRO A 88 5.59 17.53 -21.35
N ALA A 89 5.57 18.86 -21.40
CA ALA A 89 4.39 19.67 -21.05
C ALA A 89 3.30 19.65 -22.14
N GLU A 90 3.65 19.24 -23.37
CA GLU A 90 2.76 19.15 -24.53
C GLU A 90 2.61 17.71 -25.02
N SER A 91 1.52 17.43 -25.75
CA SER A 91 1.29 16.11 -26.33
C SER A 91 2.40 15.76 -27.33
N VAL A 92 2.93 14.54 -27.21
CA VAL A 92 3.90 14.03 -28.19
C VAL A 92 3.11 13.38 -29.31
N VAL A 93 3.14 14.00 -30.49
CA VAL A 93 2.51 13.45 -31.68
C VAL A 93 3.25 12.17 -32.12
N ILE A 94 2.55 11.04 -32.16
CA ILE A 94 3.09 9.76 -32.62
C ILE A 94 2.29 9.31 -33.84
N SER A 95 3.00 8.88 -34.88
CA SER A 95 2.36 8.29 -36.06
C SER A 95 1.99 6.84 -35.77
N GLY A 96 0.70 6.50 -35.76
CA GLY A 96 0.21 5.14 -35.56
C GLY A 96 -1.17 5.10 -34.92
N ASP A 97 -2.01 4.13 -35.28
CA ASP A 97 -3.43 4.04 -34.87
C ASP A 97 -3.62 3.20 -33.58
N SER A 98 -2.55 2.56 -33.10
CA SER A 98 -2.53 1.73 -31.89
C SER A 98 -1.09 1.54 -31.41
N ALA A 99 -0.68 2.28 -30.39
CA ALA A 99 0.66 2.15 -29.81
C ALA A 99 0.61 1.44 -28.46
N ASP A 100 1.47 0.44 -28.26
CA ASP A 100 1.68 -0.17 -26.96
C ASP A 100 2.67 0.69 -26.15
N LEU A 101 2.21 1.26 -25.04
CA LEU A 101 3.05 2.01 -24.12
C LEU A 101 3.46 1.15 -22.92
N HIS A 102 4.75 1.06 -22.66
CA HIS A 102 5.27 0.45 -21.44
C HIS A 102 6.45 1.25 -20.87
N VAL A 103 6.54 1.29 -19.54
CA VAL A 103 7.65 1.92 -18.84
C VAL A 103 8.84 0.96 -18.82
N ILE A 104 9.99 1.42 -19.24
CA ILE A 104 11.26 0.70 -19.09
C ILE A 104 11.74 0.91 -17.65
N PRO A 105 11.92 -0.16 -16.85
CA PRO A 105 12.42 -0.04 -15.48
C PRO A 105 13.81 0.61 -15.46
N SER A 106 14.01 1.57 -14.55
CA SER A 106 15.33 2.16 -14.28
C SER A 106 15.72 1.83 -12.83
N PRO A 107 16.72 0.97 -12.59
CA PRO A 107 17.09 0.51 -11.25
C PRO A 107 17.77 1.60 -10.39
N HIS A 108 18.14 2.74 -10.95
CA HIS A 108 18.87 3.80 -10.23
C HIS A 108 17.98 4.91 -9.67
N GLU A 109 16.69 4.92 -10.02
CA GLU A 109 15.74 5.92 -9.54
C GLU A 109 14.63 5.20 -8.79
N GLU A 110 14.83 4.92 -7.51
CA GLU A 110 13.83 4.27 -6.65
C GLU A 110 13.19 5.28 -5.69
N GLY A 111 11.88 5.15 -5.50
CA GLY A 111 11.11 5.91 -4.52
C GLY A 111 10.30 7.11 -5.08
N PRO A 112 9.65 7.88 -4.20
CA PRO A 112 8.88 9.08 -4.54
C PRO A 112 9.79 10.28 -4.83
N GLY A 113 9.21 11.32 -5.42
CA GLY A 113 9.87 12.56 -5.83
C GLY A 113 9.97 12.68 -7.35
N ARG A 114 10.72 13.70 -7.79
CA ARG A 114 10.95 13.99 -9.22
C ARG A 114 11.87 12.96 -9.85
N ARG A 115 11.36 12.24 -10.85
CA ARG A 115 12.03 11.12 -11.52
C ARG A 115 11.85 11.16 -13.02
N MET A 116 12.78 10.50 -13.71
CA MET A 116 12.82 10.36 -15.16
C MET A 116 12.39 8.95 -15.57
N PHE A 117 11.22 8.86 -16.18
CA PHE A 117 10.71 7.62 -16.76
C PHE A 117 11.07 7.53 -18.24
N ARG A 118 11.47 6.33 -18.68
CA ARG A 118 11.60 6.02 -20.10
C ARG A 118 10.37 5.25 -20.53
N VAL A 119 9.51 5.86 -21.33
CA VAL A 119 8.30 5.24 -21.86
C VAL A 119 8.57 4.79 -23.28
N ALA A 120 8.61 3.48 -23.49
CA ALA A 120 8.70 2.91 -24.82
C ALA A 120 7.32 2.87 -25.45
N VAL A 121 7.24 3.42 -26.66
CA VAL A 121 6.06 3.42 -27.51
C VAL A 121 6.35 2.50 -28.69
N THR A 122 5.67 1.37 -28.75
CA THR A 122 5.84 0.39 -29.82
C THR A 122 4.68 0.49 -30.80
N HIS A 123 5.00 0.63 -32.08
CA HIS A 123 4.05 0.57 -33.18
C HIS A 123 4.57 -0.39 -34.27
N GLY A 124 4.01 -1.59 -34.32
CA GLY A 124 4.49 -2.66 -35.19
C GLY A 124 5.97 -3.01 -34.93
N LYS A 125 6.85 -2.74 -35.91
CA LYS A 125 8.31 -2.95 -35.80
C LYS A 125 9.10 -1.72 -35.35
N SER A 126 8.44 -0.56 -35.20
CA SER A 126 9.10 0.69 -34.80
C SER A 126 8.87 0.92 -33.31
N GLN A 127 9.96 1.10 -32.56
CA GLN A 127 9.92 1.44 -31.15
C GLN A 127 10.58 2.81 -30.96
N LYS A 128 9.84 3.76 -30.37
CA LYS A 128 10.36 5.07 -29.97
C LYS A 128 10.35 5.16 -28.46
N THR A 129 11.43 5.66 -27.86
CA THR A 129 11.50 5.89 -26.41
C THR A 129 11.33 7.37 -26.13
N ILE A 130 10.41 7.70 -25.23
CA ILE A 130 10.16 9.06 -24.75
C ILE A 130 10.67 9.15 -23.31
N GLN A 131 11.37 10.25 -23.02
CA GLN A 131 11.77 10.58 -21.67
C GLN A 131 10.67 11.44 -21.04
N VAL A 132 10.14 11.00 -19.90
CA VAL A 132 9.03 11.65 -19.19
C VAL A 132 9.44 11.98 -17.76
N VAL A 133 9.62 13.26 -17.45
CA VAL A 133 9.93 13.73 -16.10
C VAL A 133 8.62 13.83 -15.36
N ALA A 134 8.48 13.11 -14.25
CA ALA A 134 7.30 13.17 -13.41
C ALA A 134 7.68 13.34 -11.94
N ASP A 135 6.89 14.11 -11.22
CA ASP A 135 6.90 14.13 -9.76
C ASP A 135 5.97 13.05 -9.21
N VAL A 136 6.51 12.17 -8.38
CA VAL A 136 5.80 11.02 -7.83
C VAL A 136 5.56 11.25 -6.36
N THR A 137 4.30 11.35 -5.96
CA THR A 137 3.92 11.36 -4.54
C THR A 137 3.36 10.00 -4.14
N ALA A 138 3.88 9.45 -3.04
CA ALA A 138 3.39 8.22 -2.44
C ALA A 138 2.78 8.51 -1.08
N MET A 139 1.59 7.97 -0.83
CA MET A 139 0.87 8.06 0.43
C MET A 139 0.72 6.66 1.03
N ILE A 140 1.04 6.52 2.30
CA ILE A 140 0.81 5.29 3.07
C ILE A 140 -0.22 5.56 4.16
N ASP A 141 -0.94 4.52 4.55
CA ASP A 141 -1.75 4.50 5.77
C ASP A 141 -0.88 3.87 6.87
N ALA A 142 -0.20 4.71 7.65
CA ALA A 142 0.74 4.24 8.67
C ALA A 142 0.10 4.23 10.05
N VAL A 143 0.42 3.21 10.82
CA VAL A 143 0.08 3.15 12.24
C VAL A 143 1.04 4.07 13.01
N VAL A 144 0.47 4.99 13.77
CA VAL A 144 1.19 5.94 14.64
C VAL A 144 0.69 5.82 16.08
N PRO A 145 1.54 6.08 17.09
CA PRO A 145 1.07 6.29 18.45
C PRO A 145 0.24 7.58 18.53
N ASN A 146 -0.81 7.59 19.33
CA ASN A 146 -1.57 8.82 19.63
C ASN A 146 -1.08 9.53 20.90
N ARG A 147 -0.22 8.86 21.69
CA ARG A 147 0.45 9.39 22.88
C ARG A 147 1.89 8.91 22.94
N PHE A 148 2.66 9.46 23.89
CA PHE A 148 4.00 8.98 24.18
C PHE A 148 3.95 7.60 24.86
N LEU A 149 4.70 6.63 24.32
CA LEU A 149 4.88 5.29 24.89
C LEU A 149 6.31 5.10 25.38
N LYS A 150 6.48 4.62 26.61
CA LYS A 150 7.80 4.34 27.19
C LYS A 150 8.38 3.05 26.61
N ALA A 151 9.69 2.90 26.68
CA ALA A 151 10.32 1.63 26.36
C ALA A 151 9.77 0.50 27.26
N ASN A 152 9.50 -0.66 26.68
CA ASN A 152 8.91 -1.85 27.31
C ASN A 152 7.44 -1.71 27.71
N GLU A 153 6.79 -0.61 27.36
CA GLU A 153 5.36 -0.44 27.56
C GLU A 153 4.59 -1.28 26.52
N PRO A 154 3.57 -2.06 26.92
CA PRO A 154 2.68 -2.72 25.98
C PRO A 154 1.90 -1.69 25.17
N ILE A 155 1.55 -2.04 23.93
CA ILE A 155 0.80 -1.18 23.01
C ILE A 155 -0.63 -1.71 22.92
N ASP A 156 -1.58 -0.92 23.42
CA ASP A 156 -3.00 -1.24 23.35
C ASP A 156 -3.68 -0.60 22.12
N VAL A 157 -4.92 -1.02 21.84
CA VAL A 157 -5.73 -0.51 20.72
C VAL A 157 -5.93 1.00 20.82
N GLU A 158 -6.09 1.50 22.04
CA GLU A 158 -6.31 2.91 22.33
C GLU A 158 -5.05 3.77 22.20
N ASP A 159 -3.86 3.17 22.07
CA ASP A 159 -2.59 3.90 22.00
C ASP A 159 -2.18 4.25 20.58
N ILE A 160 -2.87 3.69 19.59
CA ILE A 160 -2.50 3.78 18.18
C ILE A 160 -3.67 4.28 17.33
N LYS A 161 -3.33 4.81 16.17
CA LYS A 161 -4.28 5.16 15.12
C LYS A 161 -3.61 5.03 13.75
N THR A 162 -4.41 4.82 12.73
CA THR A 162 -3.93 4.88 11.35
C THR A 162 -4.03 6.30 10.79
N VAL A 163 -2.93 6.81 10.24
CA VAL A 163 -2.86 8.14 9.62
C VAL A 163 -2.32 8.02 8.21
N ARG A 164 -3.00 8.68 7.27
CA ARG A 164 -2.55 8.78 5.88
C ARG A 164 -1.48 9.86 5.75
N MET A 165 -0.30 9.48 5.26
CA MET A 165 0.86 10.37 5.22
C MET A 165 1.69 10.19 3.95
N ARG A 166 2.33 11.29 3.52
CA ARG A 166 3.27 11.27 2.41
C ARG A 166 4.58 10.65 2.86
N VAL A 167 5.10 9.72 2.07
CA VAL A 167 6.44 9.16 2.29
C VAL A 167 7.42 9.69 1.26
N HIS A 168 8.65 9.90 1.71
CA HIS A 168 9.79 10.22 0.85
C HIS A 168 10.59 8.97 0.47
N GLN A 169 10.35 7.84 1.14
CA GLN A 169 11.03 6.58 0.90
C GLN A 169 10.05 5.43 1.10
N VAL A 170 9.80 4.65 0.05
CA VAL A 170 8.88 3.50 0.05
C VAL A 170 9.53 2.24 0.64
N ASN A 171 10.86 2.20 0.75
CA ASN A 171 11.62 1.03 1.22
C ASN A 171 11.62 0.89 2.76
N HIS A 172 11.04 1.84 3.48
CA HIS A 172 10.87 1.73 4.92
C HIS A 172 9.69 0.81 5.25
N HIS A 173 9.94 -0.25 6.03
CA HIS A 173 8.92 -1.20 6.49
C HIS A 173 8.08 -0.57 7.61
N PHE A 174 7.21 0.36 7.23
CA PHE A 174 6.22 0.94 8.13
C PHE A 174 5.14 -0.08 8.46
N MET A 175 4.61 0.02 9.68
CA MET A 175 3.46 -0.77 10.10
C MET A 175 2.21 -0.14 9.49
N THR A 176 1.48 -0.89 8.66
CA THR A 176 0.23 -0.46 8.00
C THR A 176 -1.00 -1.19 8.53
N ASN A 177 -0.80 -2.15 9.44
CA ASN A 177 -1.84 -2.96 10.02
C ASN A 177 -1.76 -2.87 11.55
N GLU A 178 -2.78 -2.29 12.16
CA GLU A 178 -2.86 -2.11 13.62
C GLU A 178 -2.78 -3.44 14.36
N ARG A 179 -3.32 -4.52 13.79
CA ARG A 179 -3.35 -5.86 14.42
C ARG A 179 -1.96 -6.47 14.63
N GLU A 180 -0.97 -6.04 13.86
CA GLU A 180 0.43 -6.49 14.01
C GLU A 180 1.16 -5.75 15.13
N VAL A 181 0.62 -4.60 15.55
CA VAL A 181 1.19 -3.72 16.57
C VAL A 181 0.53 -3.95 17.93
N ILE A 182 -0.78 -4.18 17.96
CA ILE A 182 -1.54 -4.41 19.18
C ILE A 182 -1.00 -5.63 19.94
N GLY A 183 -0.75 -5.47 21.24
CA GLY A 183 -0.20 -6.52 22.10
C GLY A 183 1.32 -6.68 22.03
N MET A 184 1.99 -5.98 21.12
CA MET A 184 3.45 -5.82 21.15
C MET A 184 3.86 -4.84 22.25
N SER A 185 5.16 -4.68 22.46
CA SER A 185 5.71 -3.65 23.34
C SER A 185 6.67 -2.74 22.59
N ALA A 186 6.72 -1.48 23.03
CA ALA A 186 7.66 -0.50 22.50
C ALA A 186 9.12 -0.94 22.77
N ALA A 187 9.93 -1.09 21.73
CA ALA A 187 11.34 -1.44 21.85
C ALA A 187 12.19 -0.25 22.34
N ARG A 188 11.68 0.96 22.15
CA ARG A 188 12.28 2.26 22.50
C ARG A 188 11.16 3.24 22.85
N PRO A 189 11.45 4.43 23.41
CA PRO A 189 10.43 5.46 23.56
C PRO A 189 9.84 5.86 22.20
N LEU A 190 8.51 5.89 22.09
CA LEU A 190 7.77 6.21 20.87
C LEU A 190 7.02 7.52 21.06
N PRO A 191 7.37 8.58 20.31
CA PRO A 191 6.61 9.83 20.30
C PRO A 191 5.25 9.68 19.61
N PRO A 192 4.27 10.53 19.94
CA PRO A 192 3.00 10.58 19.22
C PRO A 192 3.19 11.02 17.77
N ASP A 193 2.28 10.57 16.90
CA ASP A 193 2.18 10.91 15.47
C ASP A 193 3.42 10.51 14.63
N VAL A 194 4.34 9.73 15.20
CA VAL A 194 5.50 9.19 14.49
C VAL A 194 5.17 7.81 13.90
N PRO A 195 5.43 7.55 12.60
CA PRO A 195 5.13 6.28 11.96
C PRO A 195 5.92 5.12 12.56
N LEU A 196 5.21 4.07 12.96
CA LEU A 196 5.84 2.88 13.50
C LEU A 196 6.53 2.07 12.42
N ARG A 197 7.70 1.53 12.77
CA ARG A 197 8.48 0.60 11.96
C ARG A 197 8.60 -0.72 12.72
N SER A 198 8.81 -1.81 12.00
CA SER A 198 8.99 -3.14 12.62
C SER A 198 10.08 -3.14 13.70
N ALA A 199 11.18 -2.40 13.49
CA ALA A 199 12.28 -2.28 14.44
C ALA A 199 11.93 -1.49 15.73
N PHE A 200 10.81 -0.77 15.77
CA PHE A 200 10.41 0.05 16.92
C PHE A 200 9.53 -0.69 17.93
N ILE A 201 9.02 -1.85 17.53
CA ILE A 201 8.18 -2.72 18.35
C ILE A 201 8.89 -4.06 18.55
N ARG A 202 8.51 -4.77 19.60
CA ARG A 202 9.03 -6.09 19.91
C ARG A 202 7.99 -6.90 20.67
N PRO A 203 8.12 -8.24 20.71
CA PRO A 203 7.29 -9.04 21.58
C PRO A 203 7.37 -8.56 23.05
N PRO A 204 6.26 -8.63 23.80
CA PRO A 204 6.25 -8.22 25.19
C PRO A 204 7.20 -9.08 26.03
N LEU A 205 7.73 -8.47 27.09
CA LEU A 205 8.52 -9.21 28.07
C LEU A 205 7.60 -10.17 28.82
N ALA A 206 7.92 -11.47 28.77
CA ALA A 206 7.19 -12.48 29.52
C ALA A 206 7.60 -12.49 31.00
N VAL A 207 8.84 -12.07 31.28
CA VAL A 207 9.38 -11.90 32.63
C VAL A 207 10.26 -10.66 32.68
N LYS A 208 10.17 -9.90 33.77
CA LYS A 208 11.00 -8.74 34.08
C LYS A 208 12.01 -9.11 35.16
N LYS A 209 13.13 -8.38 35.24
CA LYS A 209 14.10 -8.50 36.34
C LYS A 209 13.42 -8.29 37.69
N GLY A 210 13.66 -9.20 38.63
CA GLY A 210 13.08 -9.17 39.97
C GLY A 210 11.77 -9.94 40.10
N ASP A 211 11.19 -10.42 39.00
CA ASP A 211 9.97 -11.22 39.03
C ASP A 211 10.23 -12.58 39.69
N ARG A 212 9.24 -13.04 40.45
CA ARG A 212 9.20 -14.40 40.98
C ARG A 212 8.71 -15.36 39.90
N VAL A 213 9.52 -16.37 39.62
CA VAL A 213 9.27 -17.34 38.54
C VAL A 213 9.35 -18.76 39.06
N LEU A 214 8.62 -19.67 38.41
CA LEU A 214 8.76 -21.10 38.60
C LEU A 214 9.90 -21.58 37.70
N ILE A 215 10.94 -22.15 38.31
CA ILE A 215 12.03 -22.82 37.62
C ILE A 215 11.64 -24.28 37.48
N GLU A 216 11.46 -24.73 36.24
CA GLU A 216 11.25 -26.13 35.89
C GLU A 216 12.55 -26.73 35.34
N VAL A 217 12.88 -27.92 35.82
CA VAL A 217 14.04 -28.67 35.38
C VAL A 217 13.54 -30.04 34.94
N GLN A 218 13.80 -30.40 33.69
CA GLN A 218 13.40 -31.69 33.13
C GLN A 218 14.62 -32.43 32.62
N ARG A 219 14.82 -33.67 33.09
CA ARG A 219 15.86 -34.57 32.58
C ARG A 219 15.32 -36.00 32.55
N GLY A 220 15.14 -36.54 31.34
CA GLY A 220 14.45 -37.82 31.16
C GLY A 220 13.01 -37.75 31.68
N GLY A 221 12.61 -38.69 32.55
CA GLY A 221 11.29 -38.71 33.20
C GLY A 221 11.18 -37.93 34.51
N LEU A 222 12.27 -37.28 34.97
CA LEU A 222 12.28 -36.51 36.22
C LEU A 222 11.96 -35.04 35.93
N SER A 223 10.95 -34.50 36.64
CA SER A 223 10.57 -33.08 36.59
C SER A 223 10.68 -32.48 38.00
N ILE A 224 11.55 -31.49 38.16
CA ILE A 224 11.75 -30.75 39.41
C ILE A 224 11.25 -29.33 39.22
N ARG A 225 10.52 -28.81 40.21
CA ARG A 225 9.99 -27.45 40.22
C ARG A 225 10.38 -26.74 41.51
N THR A 226 10.90 -25.53 41.38
CA THR A 226 11.33 -24.68 42.50
C THR A 226 11.07 -23.23 42.14
N TYR A 227 11.03 -22.34 43.13
CA TYR A 227 10.85 -20.91 42.90
C TYR A 227 12.19 -20.21 42.77
N GLY A 228 12.22 -19.18 41.92
CA GLY A 228 13.37 -18.30 41.78
C GLY A 228 12.97 -16.85 41.54
N ILE A 229 13.99 -15.99 41.54
CA ILE A 229 13.89 -14.58 41.19
C ILE A 229 14.70 -14.33 39.93
N THR A 230 14.12 -13.67 38.93
CA THR A 230 14.83 -13.31 37.71
C THR A 230 15.88 -12.23 37.97
N LYS A 231 17.07 -12.41 37.38
CA LYS A 231 18.16 -11.42 37.40
C LYS A 231 18.19 -10.57 36.13
N SER A 232 17.58 -11.06 35.05
CA SER A 232 17.40 -10.35 33.78
C SER A 232 15.96 -10.49 33.27
N SER A 233 15.53 -9.50 32.49
CA SER A 233 14.24 -9.54 31.77
C SER A 233 14.38 -10.35 30.49
N GLY A 234 13.31 -11.02 30.06
CA GLY A 234 13.32 -11.81 28.84
C GLY A 234 11.94 -12.00 28.21
N GLN A 235 11.94 -12.25 26.91
CA GLN A 235 10.77 -12.69 26.15
C GLN A 235 10.69 -14.22 26.16
N VAL A 236 9.52 -14.77 25.83
CA VAL A 236 9.38 -16.22 25.61
C VAL A 236 10.44 -16.72 24.61
N GLY A 237 11.10 -17.82 24.94
CA GLY A 237 12.16 -18.42 24.14
C GLY A 237 13.57 -17.85 24.39
N GLN A 238 13.70 -16.72 25.08
CA GLN A 238 15.00 -16.15 25.43
C GLN A 238 15.59 -16.81 26.68
N THR A 239 16.91 -16.83 26.75
CA THR A 239 17.65 -17.31 27.91
C THR A 239 17.91 -16.16 28.88
N ILE A 240 17.54 -16.34 30.14
CA ILE A 240 17.73 -15.38 31.22
C ILE A 240 18.45 -16.02 32.42
N THR A 241 18.99 -15.18 33.29
CA THR A 241 19.58 -15.62 34.56
C THR A 241 18.53 -15.54 35.65
N VAL A 242 18.41 -16.58 36.47
CA VAL A 242 17.50 -16.67 37.61
C VAL A 242 18.25 -17.15 38.83
N ALA A 243 17.94 -16.62 40.01
CA ALA A 243 18.46 -17.12 41.27
C ALA A 243 17.41 -18.03 41.93
N ASN A 244 17.82 -19.24 42.29
CA ASN A 244 16.98 -20.15 43.04
C ASN A 244 16.79 -19.60 44.48
N LEU A 245 15.55 -19.54 44.97
CA LEU A 245 15.26 -18.98 46.29
C LEU A 245 15.69 -19.90 47.45
N ASP A 246 15.71 -21.21 47.23
CA ASP A 246 16.03 -22.20 48.27
C ASP A 246 17.55 -22.32 48.50
N SER A 247 18.35 -22.23 47.42
CA SER A 247 19.80 -22.46 47.43
C SER A 247 20.63 -21.20 47.18
N GLY A 248 20.02 -20.11 46.73
CA GLY A 248 20.71 -18.87 46.34
C GLY A 248 21.54 -18.98 45.06
N ARG A 249 21.62 -20.17 44.43
CA ARG A 249 22.44 -20.38 43.22
C ARG A 249 21.82 -19.69 42.01
N GLU A 250 22.67 -19.07 41.19
CA GLU A 250 22.28 -18.54 39.90
C GLU A 250 22.28 -19.64 38.84
N LEU A 251 21.24 -19.64 38.03
CA LEU A 251 20.95 -20.62 37.00
C LEU A 251 20.60 -19.88 35.71
N THR A 252 21.01 -20.46 34.59
CA THR A 252 20.65 -20.00 33.25
C THR A 252 19.44 -20.79 32.78
N ALA A 253 18.34 -20.11 32.49
CA ALA A 253 17.07 -20.75 32.14
C ALA A 253 16.41 -20.06 30.94
N LYS A 254 15.74 -20.84 30.10
CA LYS A 254 14.95 -20.35 28.97
C LYS A 254 13.54 -19.99 29.43
N VAL A 255 13.04 -18.82 29.06
CA VAL A 255 11.67 -18.39 29.38
C VAL A 255 10.70 -19.22 28.54
N VAL A 256 9.80 -19.94 29.19
CA VAL A 256 8.79 -20.77 28.51
C VAL A 256 7.44 -20.04 28.43
N GLY A 257 7.16 -19.18 29.39
CA GLY A 257 5.92 -18.40 29.44
C GLY A 257 5.93 -17.39 30.58
N PRO A 258 4.79 -16.73 30.82
CA PRO A 258 4.63 -15.81 31.95
C PRO A 258 5.00 -16.51 33.26
N SER A 259 5.97 -15.96 33.98
CA SER A 259 6.47 -16.48 35.25
C SER A 259 6.96 -17.94 35.25
N LEU A 260 7.29 -18.51 34.09
CA LEU A 260 7.77 -19.89 33.95
C LEU A 260 9.07 -19.94 33.13
N VAL A 261 10.10 -20.52 33.72
CA VAL A 261 11.41 -20.70 33.08
C VAL A 261 11.84 -22.17 33.16
N ARG A 262 12.61 -22.63 32.18
CA ARG A 262 13.13 -23.99 32.12
C ARG A 262 14.64 -24.00 32.02
N VAL A 263 15.30 -24.79 32.86
CA VAL A 263 16.74 -25.03 32.74
C VAL A 263 16.95 -26.21 31.79
N GLU A 264 17.74 -25.99 30.74
CA GLU A 264 18.21 -27.04 29.84
C GLU A 264 19.64 -27.43 30.26
N PHE A 265 19.95 -28.73 30.29
CA PHE A 265 21.26 -29.29 30.62
C PHE A 265 21.93 -29.89 29.39
#